data_AF-A0A1J5PML8-F1
#
_entry.id   AF-A0A1J5PML8-F1
#
_cell.length_a   1.000
_cell.length_b   1.000
_cell.length_c   1.000
_cell.angle_alpha   90.00
_cell.angle_beta   90.00
_cell.angle_gamma   90.00
#
_symmetry.space_group_name_H-M   'P 1'
#
loop_
_entity.id
_entity.type
_entity.pdbx_description
1 polymer ?
#
loop_
_entity_poly.entity_id
_entity_poly.type
_entity_poly.pdbx_seq_one_letter_code
_entity_poly.pdbx_strand_id
1 'polypeptide(L)' 'METKPIITLLRYAAIGGNILFILWILFNAMDEGFRGTMPEKLSAIGLIGLLTVNCTLLLTKPSQKQLKSQ' A
#
# COMPACT_ATOMS: atom_id res chain seq x y z
N MET A 1 -14.03 -5.85 -19.09
CA MET A 1 -14.20 -6.29 -17.68
C MET A 1 -14.48 -5.04 -16.86
N GLU A 2 -15.73 -4.81 -16.45
CA GLU A 2 -16.04 -3.74 -15.49
C GLU A 2 -15.29 -4.02 -14.19
N THR A 3 -14.24 -3.25 -13.93
CA THR A 3 -13.61 -3.25 -12.62
C THR A 3 -14.59 -2.54 -11.69
N LYS A 4 -15.04 -3.22 -10.62
CA LYS A 4 -15.95 -2.60 -9.64
C LYS A 4 -15.32 -1.27 -9.20
N PRO A 5 -16.00 -0.12 -9.34
CA PRO A 5 -15.40 1.20 -9.15
C PRO A 5 -14.73 1.36 -7.78
N ILE A 6 -15.27 0.68 -6.76
CA ILE A 6 -14.73 0.60 -5.40
C ILE A 6 -13.34 -0.03 -5.35
N ILE A 7 -13.09 -1.11 -6.11
CA ILE A 7 -11.80 -1.80 -6.14
C ILE A 7 -10.74 -0.91 -6.77
N THR A 8 -11.10 -0.21 -7.85
CA THR A 8 -10.22 0.75 -8.53
C THR A 8 -9.88 1.92 -7.62
N LEU A 9 -10.87 2.49 -6.92
CA LEU A 9 -10.66 3.55 -5.94
C LEU A 9 -9.73 3.10 -4.80
N LEU A 10 -9.97 1.90 -4.24
CA LEU A 10 -9.15 1.33 -3.17
C LEU A 10 -7.70 1.13 -3.61
N ARG A 11 -7.49 0.74 -4.87
CA ARG A 11 -6.17 0.54 -5.46
C ARG A 11 -5.41 1.87 -5.56
N TYR A 12 -6.06 2.93 -6.06
CA TYR A 12 -5.44 4.26 -6.12
C TYR A 12 -5.20 4.85 -4.74
N ALA A 13 -6.13 4.66 -3.79
CA ALA A 13 -5.94 5.06 -2.40
C ALA A 13 -4.75 4.34 -1.75
N ALA A 14 -4.59 3.04 -1.99
CA ALA A 14 -3.44 2.27 -1.51
C ALA A 14 -2.12 2.77 -2.11
N ILE A 15 -2.08 3.07 -3.41
CA ILE A 15 -0.89 3.61 -4.08
C ILE A 15 -0.55 5.00 -3.55
N GLY A 16 -1.51 5.92 -3.52
CA GLY A 16 -1.32 7.30 -3.04
C GLY A 16 -0.93 7.34 -1.56
N GLY A 17 -1.58 6.51 -0.74
CA GLY A 17 -1.23 6.34 0.67
C GLY A 17 0.19 5.83 0.88
N ASN A 18 0.66 4.86 0.08
CA ASN A 18 2.05 4.39 0.15
C ASN A 18 3.05 5.51 -0.17
N ILE A 19 2.81 6.27 -1.24
CA ILE A 19 3.71 7.35 -1.66
C ILE A 19 3.81 8.42 -0.57
N LEU A 20 2.66 8.92 -0.09
CA LEU A 20 2.61 9.93 0.98
C LEU A 20 3.27 9.43 2.27
N PHE A 21 3.05 8.16 2.62
CA PHE A 21 3.62 7.58 3.83
C PHE A 21 5.13 7.43 3.76
N ILE A 22 5.67 6.98 2.62
CA ILE A 22 7.13 6.91 2.41
C ILE A 22 7.75 8.31 2.46
N LEU A 23 7.15 9.29 1.79
CA LEU A 23 7.62 10.68 1.82
C LEU A 23 7.60 11.25 3.24
N TRP A 24 6.54 10.97 4.01
CA TRP A 24 6.44 11.38 5.41
C TRP A 24 7.56 10.78 6.26
N ILE A 25 7.83 9.46 6.13
CA ILE A 25 8.92 8.80 6.85
C ILE A 25 10.25 9.44 6.48
N LEU A 26 10.50 9.62 5.19
CA LEU A 26 11.77 10.16 4.71
C LEU A 26 11.99 11.59 5.21
N PHE A 27 10.94 12.42 5.22
CA PHE A 27 10.97 13.76 5.79
C PHE A 27 11.32 13.74 7.29
N ASN A 28 10.61 12.94 8.08
CA ASN A 28 10.88 12.83 9.53
C ASN A 28 12.28 12.25 9.81
N ALA A 29 12.72 11.29 9.01
CA ALA A 29 14.05 10.71 9.13
C ALA A 29 15.18 11.68 8.76
N MET A 30 14.96 12.58 7.79
CA MET A 30 15.93 13.63 7.45
C MET A 30 16.00 14.72 8.53
N ASP A 31 14.87 15.06 9.14
CA ASP A 31 14.79 16.13 10.15
C ASP A 31 15.29 15.66 11.53
N GLU A 32 14.78 14.53 12.03
CA GLU A 32 15.08 14.03 13.39
C GLU A 32 16.20 12.98 13.43
N GLY A 33 16.53 12.36 12.30
CA GLY A 33 17.37 11.16 12.23
C GLY A 33 16.63 9.91 12.72
N PHE A 34 17.11 8.72 12.33
CA PHE A 34 16.59 7.45 12.87
C PHE A 34 17.12 7.23 14.29
N ARG A 35 16.38 7.73 15.29
CA ARG A 35 16.76 7.67 16.73
C ARG A 35 15.86 6.71 17.51
N GLY A 36 15.04 5.92 16.82
CA GLY A 36 14.04 5.05 17.41
C GLY A 36 12.87 5.82 18.04
N THR A 37 12.56 7.00 17.50
CA THR A 37 11.51 7.87 18.04
C THR A 37 10.12 7.24 17.87
N MET A 38 9.12 7.74 18.61
CA MET A 38 7.75 7.25 18.52
C MET A 38 7.19 7.26 17.08
N PRO A 39 7.46 8.30 16.25
CA PRO A 39 7.13 8.30 14.81
C PRO A 39 7.74 7.15 14.02
N GLU A 40 8.99 6.77 14.28
CA GLU A 40 9.67 5.64 13.62
C GLU A 40 8.99 4.30 13.93
N LYS A 41 8.63 4.06 15.19
CA LYS A 41 7.94 2.82 15.59
C LYS A 41 6.55 2.72 14.96
N LEU A 42 5.82 3.83 14.96
CA LEU A 42 4.50 3.89 14.35
C LEU A 42 4.58 3.74 12.83
N SER A 43 5.63 4.31 12.23
CA SER A 43 5.82 4.23 10.80
C SER A 43 6.15 2.81 10.32
N ALA A 44 6.91 2.04 11.09
CA ALA A 44 7.15 0.62 10.82
C ALA A 44 5.85 -0.20 10.78
N ILE A 45 4.94 0.02 11.75
CA ILE A 45 3.64 -0.65 11.79
C ILE A 45 2.78 -0.23 10.58
N GLY A 46 2.77 1.06 10.24
CA GLY A 46 2.04 1.54 9.07
C GLY A 46 2.59 0.97 7.76
N LEU A 47 3.91 0.78 7.64
CA LEU A 47 4.54 0.19 6.46
C LEU A 47 4.13 -1.27 6.27
N ILE A 48 4.11 -2.04 7.37
CA ILE A 48 3.64 -3.44 7.38
C ILE A 48 2.15 -3.50 7.01
N GLY A 49 1.33 -2.59 7.52
CA GLY A 49 -0.10 -2.50 7.18
C GLY A 49 -0.33 -2.20 5.70
N LEU A 50 0.34 -1.17 5.16
CA LEU A 50 0.28 -0.80 3.74
C LEU A 50 0.78 -1.92 2.82
N LEU A 51 1.83 -2.63 3.23
CA LEU A 51 2.33 -3.81 2.52
C LEU A 51 1.30 -4.95 2.53
N THR A 52 0.68 -5.21 3.67
CA THR A 52 -0.37 -6.23 3.80
C THR A 52 -1.57 -5.94 2.91
N VAL A 53 -2.01 -4.67 2.87
CA VAL A 53 -3.10 -4.23 1.97
C VAL A 53 -2.71 -4.41 0.50
N ASN A 54 -1.49 -4.05 0.12
CA ASN A 54 -0.98 -4.26 -1.23
C ASN A 54 -0.90 -5.74 -1.62
N CYS A 55 -0.34 -6.58 -0.74
CA CYS A 55 -0.29 -8.03 -0.93
C CYS A 55 -1.69 -8.61 -1.09
N THR A 56 -2.64 -8.19 -0.25
CA THR A 56 -4.03 -8.61 -0.36
C THR A 56 -4.60 -8.21 -1.71
N LEU A 57 -4.50 -6.95 -2.12
CA LEU A 57 -4.97 -6.47 -3.43
C LEU A 57 -4.34 -7.20 -4.63
N LEU A 58 -3.07 -7.59 -4.52
CA LEU A 58 -2.35 -8.37 -5.55
C LEU A 58 -2.80 -9.84 -5.60
N LEU A 59 -3.06 -10.45 -4.44
CA LEU A 59 -3.51 -11.83 -4.31
C LEU A 59 -4.98 -11.99 -4.68
N THR A 60 -5.80 -10.96 -4.46
CA THR A 60 -7.20 -10.89 -4.92
C THR A 60 -7.30 -10.63 -6.43
N LYS A 61 -6.29 -11.00 -7.23
CA LYS A 61 -6.44 -11.07 -8.69
C LYS A 61 -7.66 -11.95 -8.98
N PRO A 62 -8.66 -11.45 -9.74
CA PRO A 62 -9.71 -12.33 -10.24
C PRO A 62 -9.00 -13.42 -11.03
N SER A 63 -9.24 -14.67 -10.64
CA SER A 63 -8.75 -15.85 -11.33
C SER A 63 -8.89 -15.63 -12.83
N GLN A 64 -7.76 -15.51 -13.54
CA GLN A 64 -7.69 -15.50 -15.00
C GLN A 64 -8.06 -16.90 -15.53
N LYS A 65 -9.23 -17.42 -15.14
CA LYS A 65 -9.75 -18.74 -15.52
C LYS A 65 -10.57 -18.69 -16.82
N GLN A 66 -10.58 -17.56 -17.53
CA GLN A 66 -11.43 -17.34 -18.71
C GLN A 66 -10.66 -17.16 -20.04
N LEU A 67 -9.34 -17.36 -20.07
CA LEU A 67 -8.52 -17.20 -21.29
C LEU A 67 -7.95 -18.53 -21.82
N LYS A 68 -8.68 -19.63 -21.63
CA LYS A 68 -8.33 -20.95 -22.20
C LYS A 68 -9.51 -21.78 -22.70
N SER A 69 -10.66 -21.16 -22.97
CA SER A 69 -11.82 -21.88 -23.52
C SER A 69 -12.68 -20.97 -24.39
N GLN A 70 -12.10 -20.43 -25.45
CA GLN A 70 -12.75 -20.11 -26.72
C GLN A 70 -11.73 -20.38 -27.82
#